data_AF-A0A653ABB3-F1
#
_entry.id   AF-A0A653ABB3-F1
#
_cell.length_a   1.000
_cell.length_b   1.000
_cell.length_c   1.000
_cell.angle_alpha   90.00
_cell.angle_beta   90.00
_cell.angle_gamma   90.00
#
_symmetry.space_group_name_H-M   'P 1'
#
loop_
_entity.id
_entity.type
_entity.pdbx_description
1 polymer ?
#
loop_
_entity_poly.entity_id
_entity_poly.type
_entity_poly.pdbx_seq_one_letter_code
_entity_poly.pdbx_strand_id
1 'polypeptide(L)'
;MWKMLCLLACTALIIPQFSCANPQHESEKSMSTGPCSYHYYDGKAKIVSIEQSNAPKATGGPSYPQYEVKFLFTTDETYDQTYADMVNREQWLTLTNSWHPGPEFIRKYGIEVGKTFDCKLGIIQKGACTPVVFEFPDINRSDYFENTQR
;
A
#
# COMPACT_ATOMS: atom_id res chain seq x y z
N MET A 1 -5.15 -77.41 45.38
CA MET A 1 -4.44 -78.62 44.89
C MET A 1 -4.76 -78.80 43.41
N TRP A 2 -3.79 -79.28 42.62
CA TRP A 2 -3.81 -79.54 41.16
C TRP A 2 -3.47 -78.32 40.28
N LYS A 3 -2.18 -78.06 39.99
CA LYS A 3 -1.35 -78.57 38.88
C LYS A 3 -1.81 -78.04 37.50
N MET A 4 -1.05 -77.13 36.88
CA MET A 4 -0.02 -77.43 35.87
C MET A 4 -0.60 -78.16 34.65
N LEU A 5 -0.58 -77.56 33.45
CA LEU A 5 0.48 -77.73 32.44
C LEU A 5 0.03 -77.18 31.06
N CYS A 6 1.05 -76.92 30.23
CA CYS A 6 1.05 -76.78 28.77
C CYS A 6 0.67 -75.43 28.17
N LEU A 7 1.35 -74.88 27.17
CA LEU A 7 2.70 -74.97 26.59
C LEU A 7 2.61 -74.04 25.37
N LEU A 8 3.65 -73.23 25.14
CA LEU A 8 4.16 -72.74 23.85
C LEU A 8 3.17 -72.19 22.79
N ALA A 9 3.39 -70.94 22.35
CA ALA A 9 4.18 -70.70 21.13
C ALA A 9 4.06 -69.25 20.63
N CYS A 10 5.21 -68.70 20.22
CA CYS A 10 5.40 -67.72 19.14
C CYS A 10 4.35 -66.62 18.93
N THR A 11 4.56 -65.46 19.55
CA THR A 11 4.05 -64.20 18.97
C THR A 11 5.19 -63.51 18.24
N ALA A 12 5.13 -63.61 16.92
CA ALA A 12 6.01 -62.96 15.98
C ALA A 12 6.03 -61.43 16.19
N LEU A 13 7.22 -60.85 16.01
CA LEU A 13 7.44 -59.45 15.74
C LEU A 13 6.55 -58.98 14.58
N ILE A 14 5.63 -58.06 14.86
CA ILE A 14 4.95 -57.26 13.83
C ILE A 14 5.11 -55.80 14.26
N ILE A 15 6.13 -55.15 13.70
CA ILE A 15 6.21 -53.68 13.64
C ILE A 15 5.50 -53.29 12.35
N PRO A 16 4.45 -52.46 12.40
CA PRO A 16 4.19 -51.60 11.26
C PRO A 16 3.94 -50.15 11.69
N GLN A 17 4.82 -49.31 11.14
CA GLN A 17 4.52 -47.99 10.61
C GLN A 17 3.98 -46.97 11.63
N PHE A 18 4.91 -46.20 12.24
CA PHE A 18 4.61 -44.80 12.51
C PHE A 18 4.22 -44.17 11.18
N SER A 19 2.92 -44.08 10.94
CA SER A 19 2.36 -43.21 9.93
C SER A 19 2.68 -41.81 10.41
N CYS A 20 3.80 -41.26 9.93
CA CYS A 20 4.05 -39.83 10.00
C CYS A 20 2.87 -39.19 9.28
N ALA A 21 1.87 -38.77 10.04
CA ALA A 21 0.80 -37.93 9.55
C ALA A 21 1.48 -36.67 8.99
N ASN A 22 1.62 -36.66 7.68
CA ASN A 22 2.11 -35.51 6.92
C ASN A 22 1.17 -34.35 7.29
N PRO A 23 1.65 -33.27 7.91
CA PRO A 23 0.84 -32.08 8.07
C PRO A 23 0.39 -31.68 6.66
N GLN A 24 -0.92 -31.70 6.43
CA GLN A 24 -1.45 -31.11 5.21
C GLN A 24 -1.08 -29.63 5.30
N HIS A 25 -0.06 -29.26 4.53
CA HIS A 25 0.32 -27.89 4.28
C HIS A 25 -0.91 -27.21 3.70
N GLU A 26 -1.64 -26.52 4.57
CA GLU A 26 -2.71 -25.62 4.21
C GLU A 26 -2.11 -24.70 3.15
N SER A 27 -2.61 -24.86 1.92
CA SER A 27 -2.16 -24.11 0.76
C SER A 27 -2.23 -22.63 1.12
N GLU A 28 -1.09 -22.03 1.47
CA GLU A 28 -0.92 -20.59 1.53
C GLU A 28 -1.49 -20.06 0.22
N LYS A 29 -2.63 -19.37 0.33
CA LYS A 29 -3.37 -18.74 -0.76
C LYS A 29 -2.34 -18.03 -1.62
N SER A 30 -2.03 -18.59 -2.80
CA SER A 30 -0.96 -18.09 -3.64
C SER A 30 -1.17 -16.59 -3.84
N MET A 31 -0.25 -15.76 -3.34
CA MET A 31 -0.32 -14.31 -3.53
C MET A 31 -0.42 -14.05 -5.03
N SER A 32 -1.57 -13.52 -5.46
CA SER A 32 -1.92 -13.44 -6.86
C SER A 32 -0.93 -12.54 -7.60
N THR A 33 -0.26 -13.08 -8.61
CA THR A 33 0.66 -12.40 -9.54
C THR A 33 -0.06 -11.56 -10.61
N GLY A 34 -1.29 -11.09 -10.32
CA GLY A 34 -2.07 -10.25 -11.22
C GLY A 34 -1.75 -8.76 -11.09
N PRO A 35 -2.11 -7.92 -12.09
CA PRO A 35 -2.00 -6.48 -11.96
C PRO A 35 -2.82 -5.98 -10.77
N CYS A 36 -2.36 -4.90 -10.15
CA CYS A 36 -3.07 -4.29 -9.05
C CYS A 36 -4.35 -3.61 -9.54
N SER A 37 -5.42 -3.75 -8.77
CA SER A 37 -6.69 -3.09 -9.03
C SER A 37 -7.14 -2.32 -7.79
N TYR A 38 -7.81 -1.20 -8.02
CA TYR A 38 -8.28 -0.30 -6.97
C TYR A 38 -9.79 -0.07 -7.13
N HIS A 39 -10.49 0.12 -6.00
CA HIS A 39 -11.81 0.70 -5.98
C HIS A 39 -11.66 2.18 -5.62
N TYR A 40 -12.35 3.05 -6.35
CA TYR A 40 -12.20 4.51 -6.22
C TYR A 40 -13.46 5.14 -5.63
N TYR A 41 -13.24 6.02 -4.66
CA TYR A 41 -14.26 6.83 -4.00
C TYR A 41 -14.02 8.30 -4.36
N ASP A 42 -15.06 9.02 -4.76
CA ASP A 42 -14.96 10.44 -5.05
C ASP A 42 -14.86 11.26 -3.76
N GLY A 43 -14.06 12.31 -3.78
CA GLY A 43 -13.86 13.17 -2.62
C GLY A 43 -13.16 14.46 -2.99
N LYS A 44 -12.64 15.11 -1.95
CA LYS A 44 -11.97 16.40 -2.03
C LYS A 44 -10.65 16.34 -1.28
N ALA A 45 -9.64 17.00 -1.82
CA ALA A 45 -8.35 17.20 -1.15
C ALA A 45 -8.17 18.69 -0.87
N LYS A 46 -8.15 19.06 0.42
CA LYS A 46 -7.89 20.43 0.86
C LYS A 46 -6.40 20.58 1.18
N ILE A 47 -5.73 21.51 0.53
CA ILE A 47 -4.33 21.84 0.84
C ILE A 47 -4.28 22.50 2.23
N VAL A 48 -3.42 22.00 3.11
CA VAL A 48 -3.31 22.45 4.51
C VAL A 48 -1.94 23.04 4.84
N SER A 49 -0.88 22.67 4.11
CA SER A 49 0.45 23.28 4.26
C SER A 49 1.20 23.27 2.94
N ILE A 50 2.04 24.29 2.74
CA ILE A 50 3.04 24.39 1.67
C ILE A 50 4.31 24.94 2.31
N GLU A 51 5.33 24.12 2.42
CA GLU A 51 6.61 24.49 3.03
C GLU A 51 7.76 24.16 2.08
N GLN A 52 8.73 25.06 1.94
CA GLN A 52 9.93 24.71 1.17
C GLN A 52 10.72 23.67 1.95
N SER A 53 11.04 22.54 1.31
CA SER A 53 11.84 21.49 1.93
C SER A 53 13.28 21.97 2.12
N ASN A 54 13.78 21.80 3.35
CA ASN A 54 15.18 22.07 3.70
C ASN A 54 16.06 20.81 3.56
N ALA A 55 15.50 19.72 3.02
CA ALA A 55 16.23 18.48 2.84
C ALA A 55 17.42 18.68 1.87
N PRO A 56 18.60 18.08 2.15
CA PRO A 56 19.72 18.12 1.23
C PRO A 56 19.31 17.58 -0.14
N LYS A 57 19.79 18.23 -1.21
CA LYS A 57 19.54 17.78 -2.58
C LYS A 57 20.13 16.38 -2.77
N ALA A 58 19.25 15.39 -2.98
CA ALA A 58 19.66 14.02 -3.28
C ALA A 58 20.38 13.95 -4.64
N THR A 59 21.40 13.12 -4.74
CA THR A 59 22.05 12.79 -6.02
C THR A 59 21.01 12.19 -6.96
N GLY A 60 20.81 12.80 -8.13
CA GLY A 60 19.77 12.39 -9.08
C GLY A 60 18.36 12.88 -8.74
N GLY A 61 18.20 13.72 -7.71
CA GLY A 61 16.95 14.40 -7.39
C GLY A 61 16.63 15.58 -8.32
N PRO A 62 15.49 16.26 -8.10
CA PRO A 62 15.04 17.35 -8.96
C PRO A 62 16.04 18.50 -9.04
N SER A 63 16.08 19.18 -10.20
CA SER A 63 16.92 20.36 -10.41
C SER A 63 16.42 21.61 -9.68
N TYR A 64 15.17 21.62 -9.22
CA TYR A 64 14.45 22.76 -8.64
C TYR A 64 14.32 22.68 -7.09
N PRO A 65 13.98 23.79 -6.41
CA PRO A 65 13.63 23.79 -4.98
C PRO A 65 12.35 22.99 -4.73
N GLN A 66 12.41 22.03 -3.80
CA GLN A 66 11.28 21.15 -3.49
C GLN A 66 10.37 21.76 -2.42
N TYR A 67 9.06 21.56 -2.57
CA TYR A 67 8.05 22.01 -1.60
C TYR A 67 7.24 20.83 -1.05
N GLU A 68 7.17 20.73 0.26
CA GLU A 68 6.27 19.84 0.99
C GLU A 68 4.86 20.42 0.96
N VAL A 69 4.07 19.98 -0.03
CA VAL A 69 2.66 20.30 -0.14
C VAL A 69 1.87 19.20 0.56
N LYS A 70 1.09 19.57 1.58
CA LYS A 70 0.24 18.65 2.35
C LYS A 70 -1.23 18.91 2.11
N PHE A 71 -2.02 17.84 2.07
CA PHE A 71 -3.47 17.92 1.97
C PHE A 71 -4.18 16.97 2.96
N LEU A 72 -5.44 17.30 3.27
CA LEU A 72 -6.37 16.39 3.94
C LEU A 72 -7.43 15.95 2.93
N PHE A 73 -7.72 14.66 2.90
CA PHE A 73 -8.79 14.10 2.07
C PHE A 73 -10.09 14.00 2.86
N THR A 74 -11.20 14.29 2.19
CA THR A 74 -12.57 14.11 2.72
C THR A 74 -13.46 13.52 1.65
N THR A 75 -14.34 12.59 2.03
CA THR A 75 -15.37 12.00 1.15
C THR A 75 -16.65 11.81 1.96
N ASP A 76 -17.79 11.86 1.28
CA ASP A 76 -19.10 11.47 1.83
C ASP A 76 -19.40 9.99 1.58
N GLU A 77 -18.55 9.29 0.83
CA GLU A 77 -18.69 7.86 0.55
C GLU A 77 -18.17 6.99 1.69
N THR A 78 -18.83 5.85 1.88
CA THR A 78 -18.36 4.84 2.84
C THR A 78 -17.31 3.97 2.18
N TYR A 79 -16.09 3.99 2.72
CA TYR A 79 -14.98 3.14 2.32
C TYR A 79 -14.58 2.14 3.43
N ASP A 80 -13.70 1.19 3.10
CA ASP A 80 -13.20 0.20 4.07
C ASP A 80 -12.42 0.87 5.21
N GLN A 81 -12.99 0.84 6.41
CA GLN A 81 -12.46 1.49 7.60
C GLN A 81 -11.15 0.87 8.11
N THR A 82 -10.73 -0.28 7.60
CA THR A 82 -9.39 -0.84 7.85
C THR A 82 -8.29 0.11 7.40
N TYR A 83 -8.57 0.99 6.43
CA TYR A 83 -7.62 1.98 5.91
C TYR A 83 -7.80 3.39 6.50
N ALA A 84 -8.69 3.57 7.49
CA ALA A 84 -9.03 4.89 8.03
C ALA A 84 -7.81 5.68 8.51
N ASP A 85 -6.87 5.06 9.21
CA ASP A 85 -5.64 5.73 9.68
C ASP A 85 -4.72 6.19 8.54
N MET A 86 -4.74 5.47 7.41
CA MET A 86 -3.98 5.85 6.22
C MET A 86 -4.63 7.01 5.47
N VAL A 87 -5.96 7.10 5.49
CA VAL A 87 -6.75 8.10 4.77
C VAL A 87 -6.89 9.40 5.56
N ASN A 88 -7.23 9.31 6.86
CA ASN A 88 -7.64 10.44 7.71
C ASN A 88 -6.46 11.21 8.34
N ARG A 89 -5.32 11.27 7.63
CA ARG A 89 -4.12 12.01 8.04
C ARG A 89 -3.68 12.96 6.94
N GLU A 90 -2.76 13.86 7.27
CA GLU A 90 -2.08 14.68 6.27
C GLU A 90 -1.33 13.80 5.27
N GLN A 91 -1.59 14.04 3.99
CA GLN A 91 -0.93 13.37 2.87
C GLN A 91 -0.03 14.34 2.14
N TRP A 92 1.07 13.87 1.58
CA TRP A 92 1.87 14.66 0.64
C TRP A 92 1.28 14.61 -0.76
N LEU A 93 1.15 15.77 -1.39
CA LEU A 93 1.00 15.86 -2.84
C LEU A 93 2.38 15.73 -3.47
N THR A 94 2.63 14.59 -4.12
CA THR A 94 3.88 14.31 -4.84
C THR A 94 3.64 14.16 -6.33
N LEU A 95 4.67 14.34 -7.14
CA LEU A 95 4.66 13.91 -8.54
C LEU A 95 4.56 12.37 -8.63
N THR A 96 4.26 11.83 -9.81
CA THR A 96 4.09 10.37 -10.00
C THR A 96 5.36 9.57 -9.66
N ASN A 97 6.54 10.17 -9.79
CA ASN A 97 7.83 9.60 -9.38
C ASN A 97 8.18 9.83 -7.90
N SER A 98 7.20 10.21 -7.08
CA SER A 98 7.34 10.49 -5.64
C SER A 98 8.17 11.73 -5.28
N TRP A 99 8.55 12.56 -6.25
CA TRP A 99 9.21 13.83 -5.95
C TRP A 99 8.24 14.87 -5.42
N HIS A 100 8.75 15.77 -4.58
CA HIS A 100 8.01 16.96 -4.19
C HIS A 100 7.88 17.92 -5.39
N PRO A 101 6.74 18.62 -5.52
CA PRO A 101 6.55 19.62 -6.56
C PRO A 101 7.50 20.80 -6.38
N GLY A 102 7.82 21.46 -7.49
CA GLY A 102 8.55 22.72 -7.49
C GLY A 102 7.61 23.93 -7.50
N PRO A 103 8.18 25.15 -7.41
CA PRO A 103 7.40 26.38 -7.34
C PRO A 103 6.58 26.63 -8.61
N GLU A 104 7.09 26.26 -9.79
CA GLU A 104 6.35 26.51 -11.04
C GLU A 104 5.17 25.55 -11.23
N PHE A 105 5.28 24.32 -10.75
CA PHE A 105 4.21 23.32 -10.71
C PHE A 105 3.10 23.81 -9.77
N ILE A 106 3.48 24.25 -8.56
CA ILE A 106 2.55 24.83 -7.59
C ILE A 106 1.79 26.00 -8.22
N ARG A 107 2.50 26.92 -8.89
CA ARG A 107 1.90 28.06 -9.59
C ARG A 107 1.00 27.64 -10.75
N LYS A 108 1.44 26.70 -11.59
CA LYS A 108 0.71 26.23 -12.78
C LYS A 108 -0.66 25.65 -12.41
N TYR A 109 -0.71 24.85 -11.35
CA TYR A 109 -1.94 24.18 -10.90
C TYR A 109 -2.74 25.01 -9.87
N GLY A 110 -2.30 26.23 -9.54
CA GLY A 110 -2.98 27.08 -8.57
C GLY A 110 -3.08 26.45 -7.18
N ILE A 111 -2.01 25.76 -6.76
CA ILE A 111 -1.94 25.06 -5.46
C ILE A 111 -1.64 26.10 -4.38
N GLU A 112 -2.61 26.32 -3.50
CA GLU A 112 -2.53 27.30 -2.42
C GLU A 112 -3.11 26.71 -1.13
N VAL A 113 -2.62 27.13 0.03
CA VAL A 113 -3.20 26.71 1.32
C VAL A 113 -4.68 27.10 1.37
N GLY A 114 -5.54 26.15 1.75
CA GLY A 114 -6.99 26.31 1.78
C GLY A 114 -7.69 25.98 0.46
N LYS A 115 -6.96 25.90 -0.66
CA LYS A 115 -7.51 25.45 -1.94
C LYS A 115 -7.97 24.00 -1.83
N THR A 116 -9.10 23.70 -2.46
CA THR A 116 -9.67 22.36 -2.51
C THR A 116 -9.70 21.88 -3.95
N PHE A 117 -9.30 20.63 -4.17
CA PHE A 117 -9.28 19.97 -5.47
C PHE A 117 -10.17 18.74 -5.45
N ASP A 118 -10.72 18.38 -6.62
CA ASP A 118 -11.30 17.05 -6.82
C ASP A 118 -10.22 16.00 -6.63
N CYS A 119 -10.54 14.97 -5.85
CA CYS A 119 -9.60 13.92 -5.52
C CYS A 119 -10.34 12.59 -5.41
N LYS A 120 -9.77 11.52 -5.97
CA LYS A 120 -10.29 10.17 -5.83
C LYS A 120 -9.40 9.39 -4.87
N LEU A 121 -10.01 8.75 -3.88
CA LEU A 121 -9.36 7.79 -3.01
C LEU A 121 -9.42 6.41 -3.65
N GLY A 122 -8.28 5.83 -4.01
CA GLY A 122 -8.18 4.45 -4.47
C GLY A 122 -7.76 3.51 -3.33
N ILE A 123 -8.57 2.50 -3.04
CA ILE A 123 -8.23 1.41 -2.09
C ILE A 123 -8.00 0.11 -2.86
N ILE A 124 -6.84 -0.52 -2.62
CA ILE A 124 -6.44 -1.76 -3.31
C ILE A 124 -7.47 -2.89 -3.09
N GLN A 125 -7.81 -3.58 -4.16
CA GLN A 125 -8.73 -4.74 -4.17
C GLN A 125 -8.00 -6.05 -4.47
N LYS A 126 -6.91 -5.97 -5.23
CA LYS A 126 -6.11 -7.12 -5.66
C LYS A 126 -4.66 -6.72 -5.86
N GLY A 127 -3.74 -7.63 -5.56
CA GLY A 127 -2.30 -7.44 -5.67
C GLY A 127 -1.66 -6.99 -4.35
N ALA A 128 -0.36 -6.67 -4.42
CA ALA A 128 0.45 -6.24 -3.27
C ALA A 128 1.08 -4.85 -3.49
N CYS A 129 0.41 -3.99 -4.26
CA CYS A 129 0.81 -2.59 -4.47
C CYS A 129 0.50 -1.71 -3.25
N THR A 130 0.75 -0.41 -3.38
CA THR A 130 0.39 0.61 -2.38
C THR A 130 -1.08 0.48 -1.99
N PRO A 131 -1.43 0.29 -0.70
CA PRO A 131 -2.81 0.01 -0.31
C PRO A 131 -3.80 1.15 -0.56
N VAL A 132 -3.32 2.39 -0.40
CA VAL A 132 -4.11 3.62 -0.57
C VAL A 132 -3.39 4.53 -1.57
N VAL A 133 -4.13 5.04 -2.56
CA VAL A 133 -3.64 6.02 -3.53
C VAL A 133 -4.61 7.18 -3.65
N PHE A 134 -4.10 8.36 -4.02
CA PHE A 134 -4.90 9.56 -4.27
C PHE A 134 -4.66 10.04 -5.69
N GLU A 135 -5.75 10.25 -6.44
CA GLU A 135 -5.72 10.70 -7.82
C GLU A 135 -6.42 12.05 -7.97
N PHE A 136 -5.78 12.96 -8.70
CA PHE A 136 -6.26 14.32 -8.90
C PHE A 136 -6.61 14.48 -10.38
N PRO A 137 -7.89 14.62 -10.76
CA PRO A 137 -8.29 14.80 -12.15
C PRO A 137 -7.70 16.06 -12.78
N ASP A 138 -7.58 17.13 -11.98
CA ASP A 138 -7.17 18.45 -12.46
C ASP A 138 -5.67 18.76 -12.28
N ILE A 139 -4.92 17.85 -11.64
CA ILE A 139 -3.48 18.01 -11.41
C ILE A 139 -2.74 16.86 -12.11
N ASN A 140 -2.09 17.18 -13.23
CA ASN A 140 -1.24 16.20 -13.91
C ASN A 140 0.08 16.04 -13.13
N ARG A 141 0.11 15.04 -12.23
CA ARG A 141 1.28 14.69 -11.40
C ARG A 141 2.47 14.13 -12.19
N SER A 142 2.31 13.86 -13.49
CA SER A 142 3.39 13.45 -14.40
C SER A 142 3.92 14.61 -15.24
N ASP A 143 3.56 15.85 -14.91
CA ASP A 143 4.04 17.05 -15.59
C ASP A 143 5.40 17.49 -15.06
N TYR A 144 6.47 16.86 -15.58
CA TYR A 144 7.86 17.04 -15.13
C TYR A 144 8.59 18.24 -15.73
N PHE A 145 7.85 19.25 -16.22
CA PHE A 145 8.41 20.37 -17.00
C PHE A 145 9.51 21.17 -16.27
N GLU A 146 9.48 21.22 -14.95
CA GLU A 146 10.51 21.89 -14.15
C GLU A 146 11.85 21.15 -14.17
N ASN A 147 11.83 19.84 -14.36
CA ASN A 147 13.05 19.03 -14.42
C ASN A 147 13.68 19.01 -15.83
N THR A 148 12.93 19.44 -16.86
CA THR A 148 13.38 19.46 -18.25
C THR A 148 13.98 20.80 -18.69
N GLN A 149 13.92 21.84 -17.85
CA GLN A 149 14.61 23.11 -18.10
C GLN A 149 16.12 22.90 -17.84
N ARG A 150 16.84 22.39 -18.85
CA ARG A 150 18.30 22.30 -18.87
C ARG A 150 18.85 22.98 -20.11
#